data_AF-A0A1Z9XLI1-F1
#
_entry.id   AF-A0A1Z9XLI1-F1
#
_cell.length_a   1.000
_cell.length_b   1.000
_cell.length_c   1.000
_cell.angle_alpha   90.00
_cell.angle_beta   90.00
_cell.angle_gamma   90.00
#
_symmetry.space_group_name_H-M   'P 1'
#
loop_
_entity.id
_entity.type
_entity.pdbx_description
1 polymer ?
#
loop_
_entity_poly.entity_id
_entity_poly.type
_entity_poly.pdbx_seq_one_letter_code
_entity_poly.pdbx_strand_id
1 'polypeptide(L)'
;ADLDPRAAAEELGHTFLPCVLVGLSRAPDLCSASEPWRPKELAIDQVGAVVAPASALGGETVLACADRGIPIVAVSSNPSLLKVDASALDLPVVTAQDYAAAAGLVLAWREGLDPRALARPLSVS
;
A
#
# COMPACT_ATOMS: atom_id res chain seq x y z
N ALA A 1 -32.10 -20.38 6.97
CA ALA A 1 -30.74 -20.67 6.51
C ALA A 1 -30.31 -19.47 5.69
N ASP A 2 -29.86 -18.42 6.38
CA ASP A 2 -29.43 -17.19 5.73
C ASP A 2 -27.96 -17.36 5.35
N LEU A 3 -27.72 -17.50 4.05
CA LEU A 3 -26.39 -17.35 3.47
C LEU A 3 -26.01 -15.87 3.59
N ASP A 4 -24.86 -15.58 4.17
CA ASP A 4 -24.26 -14.25 4.14
C ASP A 4 -24.17 -13.79 2.66
N PRO A 5 -24.60 -12.58 2.31
CA PRO A 5 -24.55 -12.10 0.92
C PRO A 5 -23.13 -12.14 0.31
N ARG A 6 -22.07 -12.22 1.12
CA ARG A 6 -20.69 -12.47 0.68
C ARG A 6 -20.44 -13.92 0.28
N ALA A 7 -21.08 -14.88 0.96
CA ALA A 7 -21.02 -16.30 0.58
C ALA A 7 -21.73 -16.56 -0.75
N ALA A 8 -22.79 -15.82 -1.06
CA ALA A 8 -23.44 -15.86 -2.37
C ALA A 8 -22.56 -15.30 -3.51
N ALA A 9 -21.59 -14.43 -3.21
CA ALA A 9 -20.62 -13.93 -4.20
C ALA A 9 -19.49 -14.93 -4.47
N GLU A 10 -19.13 -15.77 -3.51
CA GLU A 10 -18.13 -16.85 -3.70
C GLU A 10 -18.68 -18.01 -4.56
N GLU A 11 -19.98 -18.28 -4.51
CA GLU A 11 -20.70 -19.24 -5.39
C GLU A 11 -20.85 -18.77 -6.86
N LEU A 12 -20.50 -17.51 -7.19
CA LEU A 12 -20.36 -17.04 -8.58
C LEU A 12 -18.95 -17.37 -9.18
N GLY A 13 -18.15 -18.18 -8.47
CA GLY A 13 -16.69 -18.29 -8.59
C GLY A 13 -16.09 -18.71 -9.94
N HIS A 14 -16.85 -19.24 -10.90
CA HIS A 14 -16.27 -19.66 -12.19
C HIS A 14 -16.29 -18.57 -13.28
N THR A 15 -17.23 -17.62 -13.26
CA THR A 15 -17.28 -16.50 -14.24
C THR A 15 -16.58 -15.24 -13.74
N PHE A 16 -16.41 -15.08 -12.42
CA PHE A 16 -15.62 -13.98 -11.85
C PHE A 16 -14.12 -14.22 -11.96
N LEU A 17 -13.66 -15.47 -11.86
CA LEU A 17 -12.24 -15.81 -11.96
C LEU A 17 -11.59 -15.30 -13.27
N PRO A 18 -12.21 -15.44 -14.46
CA PRO A 18 -11.73 -14.80 -15.67
C PRO A 18 -11.50 -13.29 -15.54
N CYS A 19 -12.38 -12.54 -14.88
CA CYS A 19 -12.21 -11.11 -14.66
C CYS A 19 -11.01 -10.80 -13.76
N VAL A 20 -10.82 -11.58 -12.69
CA VAL A 20 -9.65 -11.47 -11.80
C VAL A 20 -8.36 -11.77 -12.56
N LEU A 21 -8.33 -12.85 -13.35
CA LEU A 21 -7.16 -13.23 -14.15
C LEU A 21 -6.84 -12.21 -15.24
N VAL A 22 -7.85 -11.59 -15.86
CA VAL A 22 -7.66 -10.48 -16.79
C VAL A 22 -7.08 -9.24 -16.08
N GLY A 23 -7.52 -8.96 -14.85
CA GLY A 23 -6.92 -7.92 -14.02
C GLY A 23 -5.46 -8.22 -13.66
N LEU A 24 -5.19 -9.43 -13.17
CA LEU A 24 -3.85 -9.88 -12.79
C LEU A 24 -2.87 -9.93 -13.98
N SER A 25 -3.32 -10.35 -15.16
CA SER A 25 -2.44 -10.35 -16.37
C SER A 25 -2.04 -8.94 -16.84
N ARG A 26 -2.69 -7.89 -16.32
CA ARG A 26 -2.36 -6.48 -16.56
C ARG A 26 -1.73 -5.80 -15.34
N ALA A 27 -1.65 -6.49 -14.21
CA ALA A 27 -1.03 -5.95 -13.01
C ALA A 27 0.49 -5.78 -13.24
N PRO A 28 1.14 -4.83 -12.54
CA PRO A 28 2.58 -4.78 -12.51
C PRO A 28 3.17 -6.12 -12.05
N ASP A 29 4.18 -6.60 -12.75
CA ASP A 29 4.90 -7.82 -12.40
C ASP A 29 6.25 -7.49 -11.77
N LEU A 30 6.77 -8.40 -10.96
CA LEU A 30 8.11 -8.27 -10.37
C LEU A 30 9.15 -8.72 -11.39
N CYS A 31 9.94 -7.77 -11.90
CA CYS A 31 11.05 -8.07 -12.80
C CYS A 31 12.31 -8.46 -12.02
N SER A 32 13.12 -9.36 -12.59
CA SER A 32 14.44 -9.66 -12.03
C SER A 32 15.36 -8.45 -12.11
N ALA A 33 16.01 -8.12 -11.00
CA ALA A 33 17.03 -7.06 -10.95
C ALA A 33 18.30 -7.39 -11.76
N SER A 34 18.45 -8.62 -12.26
CA SER A 34 19.58 -9.04 -13.11
C SER A 34 19.44 -8.61 -14.57
N GLU A 35 18.22 -8.28 -15.02
CA GLU A 35 17.95 -7.87 -16.38
C GLU A 35 18.19 -6.37 -16.56
N PRO A 36 18.61 -5.91 -17.75
CA PRO A 36 18.76 -4.50 -18.03
C PRO A 36 17.40 -3.80 -17.96
N TRP A 37 17.40 -2.64 -17.30
CA TRP A 37 16.19 -1.86 -17.07
C TRP A 37 15.55 -1.38 -18.37
N ARG A 38 14.22 -1.47 -18.46
CA ARG A 38 13.46 -1.15 -19.69
C ARG A 38 12.64 0.13 -19.54
N PRO A 39 12.44 0.90 -20.63
CA PRO A 39 11.52 2.02 -20.62
C PRO A 39 10.11 1.53 -20.23
N LYS A 40 9.54 2.12 -19.17
CA LYS A 40 8.25 1.79 -18.50
C LYS A 40 8.31 0.86 -17.28
N GLU A 41 9.48 0.38 -16.88
CA GLU A 41 9.63 -0.27 -15.58
C GLU A 41 9.62 0.77 -14.44
N LEU A 42 9.52 0.33 -13.19
CA LEU A 42 9.68 1.19 -12.01
C LEU A 42 10.78 0.57 -11.14
N ALA A 43 11.94 1.24 -11.05
CA ALA A 43 13.00 0.84 -10.15
C ALA A 43 12.69 1.35 -8.75
N ILE A 44 13.16 0.62 -7.75
CA ILE A 44 12.95 1.00 -6.35
C ILE A 44 13.58 2.36 -6.00
N ASP A 45 14.66 2.77 -6.67
CA ASP A 45 15.30 4.08 -6.51
C ASP A 45 14.47 5.24 -7.11
N GLN A 46 13.46 4.94 -7.91
CA GLN A 46 12.48 5.90 -8.44
C GLN A 46 11.26 6.05 -7.52
N VAL A 47 11.15 5.25 -6.46
CA VAL A 47 10.02 5.29 -5.52
C VAL A 47 10.32 6.29 -4.40
N GLY A 48 9.53 7.37 -4.34
CA GLY A 48 9.64 8.38 -3.28
C GLY A 48 8.86 8.05 -2.00
N ALA A 49 7.83 7.21 -2.08
CA ALA A 49 7.06 6.69 -0.96
C ALA A 49 6.17 5.53 -1.44
N VAL A 50 5.74 4.67 -0.52
CA VAL A 50 4.74 3.62 -0.77
C VAL A 50 3.53 3.83 0.13
N VAL A 51 2.32 3.63 -0.42
CA VAL A 51 1.06 3.74 0.33
C VAL A 51 0.38 2.37 0.32
N ALA A 52 0.06 1.84 1.49
CA ALA A 52 -0.57 0.54 1.65
C ALA A 52 -1.62 0.54 2.76
N PRO A 53 -2.60 -0.38 2.73
CA PRO A 53 -3.49 -0.59 3.87
C PRO A 53 -2.69 -0.96 5.12
N ALA A 54 -3.08 -0.43 6.28
CA ALA A 54 -2.35 -0.64 7.53
C ALA A 54 -2.27 -2.12 7.98
N SER A 55 -3.12 -2.99 7.44
CA SER A 55 -3.18 -4.43 7.72
C SER A 55 -2.47 -5.31 6.66
N ALA A 56 -1.90 -4.70 5.61
CA ALA A 56 -1.38 -5.38 4.43
C ALA A 56 0.04 -4.88 4.05
N LEU A 57 0.95 -4.81 5.03
CA LEU A 57 2.30 -4.28 4.85
C LEU A 57 3.35 -5.34 4.43
N GLY A 58 2.93 -6.57 4.19
CA GLY A 58 3.84 -7.69 3.85
C GLY A 58 4.27 -7.78 2.40
N GLY A 59 3.88 -6.83 1.53
CA GLY A 59 4.24 -6.88 0.11
C GLY A 59 5.71 -6.53 -0.14
N GLU A 60 6.29 -7.10 -1.19
CA GLU A 60 7.71 -6.95 -1.55
C GLU A 60 8.11 -5.48 -1.74
N THR A 61 7.25 -4.66 -2.34
CA THR A 61 7.49 -3.22 -2.50
C THR A 61 7.58 -2.52 -1.15
N VAL A 62 6.74 -2.87 -0.17
CA VAL A 62 6.74 -2.28 1.17
C VAL A 62 8.02 -2.66 1.90
N LEU A 63 8.40 -3.95 1.86
CA LEU A 63 9.62 -4.45 2.47
C LEU A 63 10.87 -3.82 1.83
N ALA A 64 10.92 -3.73 0.50
CA ALA A 64 12.02 -3.10 -0.21
C ALA A 64 12.14 -1.59 0.09
N CYS A 65 11.02 -0.91 0.34
CA CYS A 65 10.99 0.48 0.81
C CYS A 65 11.55 0.59 2.24
N ALA A 66 11.14 -0.30 3.14
CA ALA A 66 11.63 -0.34 4.52
C ALA A 66 13.16 -0.47 4.58
N ASP A 67 13.71 -1.43 3.83
CA ASP A 67 15.17 -1.69 3.75
C ASP A 67 15.97 -0.47 3.26
N ARG A 68 15.33 0.42 2.50
CA ARG A 68 15.96 1.61 1.88
C ARG A 68 15.64 2.91 2.61
N GLY A 69 14.84 2.85 3.69
CA GLY A 69 14.35 4.04 4.38
C GLY A 69 13.41 4.91 3.53
N ILE A 70 12.77 4.32 2.51
CA ILE A 70 11.74 4.99 1.72
C ILE A 70 10.45 5.05 2.56
N PRO A 71 9.81 6.22 2.70
CA PRO A 71 8.62 6.38 3.55
C PRO A 71 7.49 5.41 3.19
N ILE A 72 6.96 4.74 4.22
CA ILE A 72 5.78 3.87 4.13
C ILE A 72 4.60 4.58 4.77
N VAL A 73 3.52 4.79 4.02
CA VAL A 73 2.26 5.34 4.51
C VAL A 73 1.25 4.22 4.72
N ALA A 74 0.86 4.00 5.98
CA ALA A 74 -0.11 2.99 6.39
C ALA A 74 -1.51 3.61 6.53
N VAL A 75 -2.47 3.19 5.70
CA VAL A 75 -3.83 3.74 5.67
C VAL A 75 -4.78 2.95 6.57
N SER A 76 -5.34 3.59 7.58
CA SER A 76 -6.20 2.94 8.59
C SER A 76 -7.63 2.68 8.11
N SER A 77 -8.20 3.51 7.23
CA SER A 77 -9.59 3.36 6.77
C SER A 77 -9.81 2.20 5.79
N ASN A 78 -8.76 1.48 5.40
CA ASN A 78 -8.84 0.34 4.48
C ASN A 78 -8.52 -0.98 5.21
N PRO A 79 -9.51 -1.60 5.88
CA PRO A 79 -9.30 -2.90 6.51
C PRO A 79 -9.16 -3.99 5.45
N SER A 80 -8.31 -4.97 5.71
CA SER A 80 -8.15 -6.15 4.85
C SER A 80 -8.24 -7.43 5.67
N LEU A 81 -8.32 -8.58 4.99
CA LEU A 81 -8.27 -9.89 5.64
C LEU A 81 -6.86 -10.27 6.10
N LEU A 82 -5.83 -9.60 5.55
CA LEU A 82 -4.45 -9.79 5.96
C LEU A 82 -4.26 -9.25 7.39
N LYS A 83 -3.33 -9.85 8.11
CA LYS A 83 -2.97 -9.47 9.48
C LYS A 83 -1.48 -9.19 9.57
N VAL A 84 -0.99 -8.39 8.62
CA VAL A 84 0.41 -8.02 8.50
C VAL A 84 0.50 -6.52 8.64
N ASP A 85 0.46 -6.07 9.89
CA ASP A 85 0.58 -4.67 10.26
C ASP A 85 2.04 -4.28 10.58
N ALA A 86 2.25 -3.02 10.94
CA ALA A 86 3.59 -2.49 11.20
C ALA A 86 4.25 -3.17 12.41
N SER A 87 3.46 -3.57 13.41
CA SER A 87 3.98 -4.25 14.61
C SER A 87 4.38 -5.69 14.31
N ALA A 88 3.68 -6.36 13.40
CA ALA A 88 3.98 -7.73 13.00
C ALA A 88 5.35 -7.86 12.30
N LEU A 89 5.83 -6.77 11.69
CA LEU A 89 7.07 -6.73 10.90
C LEU A 89 8.13 -5.74 11.42
N ASP A 90 7.88 -5.08 12.56
CA ASP A 90 8.72 -4.01 13.13
C ASP A 90 9.05 -2.88 12.12
N LEU A 91 8.04 -2.46 11.34
CA LEU A 91 8.20 -1.48 10.28
C LEU A 91 7.97 -0.04 10.77
N PRO A 92 8.88 0.90 10.47
CA PRO A 92 8.63 2.32 10.69
C PRO A 92 7.64 2.83 9.62
N VAL A 93 6.45 3.25 10.05
CA VAL A 93 5.40 3.76 9.14
C VAL A 93 4.87 5.12 9.57
N VAL A 94 4.41 5.89 8.59
CA VAL A 94 3.59 7.09 8.82
C VAL A 94 2.12 6.71 8.64
N THR A 95 1.32 6.91 9.68
CA THR A 95 -0.11 6.56 9.61
C THR A 95 -0.92 7.65 8.93
N ALA A 96 -1.81 7.27 8.04
CA ALA A 96 -2.83 8.14 7.46
C ALA A 96 -4.23 7.59 7.78
N GLN A 97 -5.16 8.47 8.12
CA GLN A 97 -6.54 8.05 8.38
C GLN A 97 -7.17 7.43 7.13
N ASP A 98 -7.01 8.10 5.99
CA ASP A 98 -7.55 7.69 4.69
C ASP A 98 -6.57 8.00 3.55
N TYR A 99 -6.95 7.65 2.32
CA TYR A 99 -6.12 7.89 1.14
C TYR A 99 -5.98 9.36 0.76
N ALA A 100 -6.90 10.24 1.16
CA ALA A 100 -6.77 11.68 0.92
C ALA A 100 -5.68 12.27 1.83
N ALA A 101 -5.66 11.87 3.11
CA ALA A 101 -4.58 12.18 4.02
C ALA A 101 -3.24 11.61 3.53
N ALA A 102 -3.22 10.36 3.04
CA ALA A 102 -2.02 9.75 2.46
C ALA A 102 -1.50 10.53 1.25
N ALA A 103 -2.38 10.95 0.34
CA ALA A 103 -2.00 11.79 -0.80
C ALA A 103 -1.43 13.14 -0.35
N GLY A 104 -1.97 13.73 0.72
CA GLY A 104 -1.43 14.94 1.34
C GLY A 104 0.00 14.76 1.87
N LEU A 105 0.31 13.62 2.51
CA LEU A 105 1.66 13.30 2.97
C LEU A 105 2.64 13.16 1.79
N VAL A 106 2.24 12.43 0.75
CA VAL A 106 3.06 12.24 -0.46
C VAL A 106 3.32 13.59 -1.14
N LEU A 107 2.30 14.44 -1.24
CA LEU A 107 2.42 15.79 -1.78
C LEU A 107 3.39 16.64 -0.93
N ALA A 108 3.27 16.60 0.39
CA ALA A 108 4.16 17.35 1.28
C ALA A 108 5.63 16.98 1.04
N TRP A 109 5.95 15.68 0.99
CA TRP A 109 7.31 15.23 0.69
C TRP A 109 7.79 15.63 -0.69
N ARG A 110 6.93 15.55 -1.71
CA ARG A 110 7.26 16.00 -3.08
C ARG A 110 7.67 17.48 -3.11
N GLU A 111 7.02 18.32 -2.30
CA GLU A 111 7.31 19.75 -2.19
C GLU A 111 8.39 20.08 -1.14
N GLY A 112 9.05 19.08 -0.53
CA GLY A 112 10.10 19.28 0.47
C GLY A 112 9.57 19.75 1.84
N LEU A 113 8.29 19.55 2.13
CA LEU A 113 7.65 19.91 3.39
C LEU A 113 7.72 18.74 4.38
N ASP A 114 8.05 19.04 5.64
CA ASP A 114 7.91 18.09 6.74
C ASP A 114 6.42 18.00 7.14
N PRO A 115 5.76 16.83 7.03
CA PRO A 115 4.36 16.68 7.41
C PRO A 115 4.05 17.08 8.86
N ARG A 116 5.03 17.00 9.78
CA ARG A 116 4.86 17.43 11.16
C ARG A 116 4.63 18.92 11.30
N ALA A 117 5.09 19.72 10.33
CA ALA A 117 4.82 21.16 10.27
C ALA A 117 3.37 21.48 9.90
N LEU A 118 2.64 20.52 9.32
CA LEU A 118 1.23 20.66 8.94
C LEU A 118 0.28 20.31 10.10
N ALA A 119 0.80 19.65 11.14
CA ALA A 119 0.04 19.30 12.32
C ALA A 119 0.13 20.40 13.38
N ARG A 120 -0.92 20.54 14.19
CA ARG A 120 -0.86 21.41 15.37
C ARG A 120 0.21 20.87 16.33
N PRO A 121 1.21 21.66 16.74
CA PRO A 121 2.28 21.20 17.64
C PRO A 121 1.83 21.02 19.10
N LEU A 122 0.57 21.32 19.42
CA LEU A 122 0.01 21.24 20.76
C LEU A 122 -1.07 20.15 20.79
N SER A 123 -0.92 19.19 21.71
CA SER A 123 -1.98 18.23 22.04
C SER A 123 -3.18 18.94 22.66
N VAL A 124 -4.39 18.48 22.33
CA VAL A 124 -5.61 18.93 23.01
C VAL A 124 -5.59 18.35 24.44
N SER A 125 -5.78 19.22 25.44
CA SER A 125 -5.91 18.84 26.86
C SER A 125 -7.27 18.23 27.16
#